data_AF-A0A1V5H8L2-F1
#
_entry.id   AF-A0A1V5H8L2-F1
#
_cell.length_a   1.000
_cell.length_b   1.000
_cell.length_c   1.000
_cell.angle_alpha   90.00
_cell.angle_beta   90.00
_cell.angle_gamma   90.00
#
_symmetry.space_group_name_H-M   'P 1'
#
loop_
_entity.id
_entity.type
_entity.pdbx_description
1 polymer ?
#
loop_
_entity_poly.entity_id
_entity_poly.type
_entity_poly.pdbx_seq_one_letter_code
_entity_poly.pdbx_strand_id
1 'polypeptide(L)'
;MESLEQLVACGQLLQAEGLKCLFEEARRQKPRAAMALNWCFNEPWPCAANMSILSWPAEPKAAYAAVQGSLRPVLASARLAKFRWRQGELFAAELWLLNDSPAAVPGGRVEAWLDLAGDRRFLLAWDHAGAAANTNLPGPVVRVALPCVGADHFRIGLECPGQPGWNSAYYLRLVPPADTASPATPPLNL
;
A
#
# COMPACT_ATOMS: atom_id res chain seq x y z
N MET A 1 0.12 -8.35 21.32
CA MET A 1 -1.02 -9.00 20.64
C MET A 1 -1.79 -9.69 21.74
N GLU A 2 -3.00 -9.20 22.02
CA GLU A 2 -3.70 -9.44 23.28
C GLU A 2 -5.01 -10.22 23.06
N SER A 3 -5.46 -10.40 21.80
CA SER A 3 -6.62 -11.21 21.46
C SER A 3 -6.56 -11.83 20.06
N LEU A 4 -7.44 -12.80 19.79
CA LEU A 4 -7.63 -13.40 18.48
C LEU A 4 -8.15 -12.39 17.46
N GLU A 5 -9.06 -11.51 17.87
CA GLU A 5 -9.65 -10.46 17.04
C GLU A 5 -8.57 -9.48 16.58
N GLN A 6 -7.64 -9.12 17.47
CA GLN A 6 -6.49 -8.30 17.10
C GLN A 6 -5.58 -9.01 16.10
N LEU A 7 -5.34 -10.32 16.27
CA LEU A 7 -4.56 -11.12 15.30
C LEU A 7 -5.25 -11.14 13.93
N VAL A 8 -6.57 -11.35 13.88
CA VAL A 8 -7.37 -11.35 12.65
C VAL A 8 -7.32 -9.97 11.98
N ALA A 9 -7.52 -8.89 12.73
CA ALA A 9 -7.46 -7.52 12.20
C ALA A 9 -6.07 -7.19 11.62
N CYS A 10 -5.00 -7.57 12.31
CA CYS A 10 -3.64 -7.41 11.80
C CYS A 10 -3.40 -8.22 10.52
N GLY A 11 -3.88 -9.47 10.47
CA GLY A 11 -3.78 -10.33 9.29
C GLY A 11 -4.54 -9.78 8.08
N GLN A 12 -5.76 -9.28 8.29
CA GLN A 12 -6.58 -8.64 7.25
C GLN A 12 -5.91 -7.37 6.70
N LEU A 13 -5.33 -6.55 7.58
CA LEU A 13 -4.56 -5.36 7.17
C LEU A 13 -3.32 -5.74 6.35
N LEU A 14 -2.54 -6.71 6.83
CA LEU A 14 -1.34 -7.19 6.16
C LEU A 14 -1.68 -7.75 4.77
N GLN A 15 -2.75 -8.54 4.67
CA GLN A 15 -3.22 -9.09 3.38
C GLN A 15 -3.64 -7.97 2.42
N ALA A 16 -4.41 -6.99 2.90
CA ALA A 16 -4.92 -5.90 2.08
C ALA A 16 -3.79 -5.02 1.52
N GLU A 17 -2.87 -4.57 2.37
CA GLU A 17 -1.75 -3.70 1.96
C GLU A 17 -0.71 -4.48 1.14
N GLY A 18 -0.46 -5.74 1.49
CA GLY A 18 0.42 -6.62 0.74
C GLY A 18 -0.06 -6.86 -0.69
N LEU A 19 -1.34 -7.23 -0.87
CA LEU A 19 -1.91 -7.44 -2.20
C LEU A 19 -1.97 -6.15 -3.00
N LYS A 20 -2.38 -5.02 -2.40
CA LYS A 20 -2.36 -3.71 -3.05
C LYS A 20 -0.98 -3.40 -3.64
N CYS A 21 0.06 -3.50 -2.82
CA CYS A 21 1.43 -3.24 -3.25
C CYS A 21 1.89 -4.21 -4.36
N LEU A 22 1.51 -5.48 -4.28
CA LEU A 22 1.85 -6.49 -5.28
C LEU A 22 1.25 -6.16 -6.66
N PHE A 23 -0.05 -5.84 -6.71
CA PHE A 23 -0.71 -5.48 -7.97
C PHE A 23 -0.11 -4.20 -8.57
N GLU A 24 0.13 -3.17 -7.76
CA GLU A 24 0.75 -1.94 -8.23
C GLU A 24 2.19 -2.17 -8.73
N GLU A 25 2.97 -3.04 -8.07
CA GLU A 25 4.33 -3.37 -8.49
C GLU A 25 4.37 -4.18 -9.78
N ALA A 26 3.45 -5.13 -9.97
CA ALA A 26 3.34 -5.84 -11.23
C ALA A 26 3.05 -4.89 -12.40
N ARG A 27 2.20 -3.88 -12.19
CA ARG A 27 1.90 -2.84 -13.19
C ARG A 27 3.14 -2.02 -13.55
N ARG A 28 3.97 -1.65 -12.56
CA ARG A 28 5.22 -0.91 -12.78
C ARG A 28 6.22 -1.67 -13.65
N GLN A 29 6.20 -3.00 -13.63
CA GLN A 29 7.13 -3.86 -14.37
C GLN A 29 6.77 -4.05 -15.85
N LYS A 30 5.70 -3.42 -16.34
CA LYS A 30 5.35 -3.41 -17.76
C LYS A 30 6.51 -2.88 -18.62
N PRO A 31 6.77 -3.47 -19.81
CA PRO A 31 6.02 -4.56 -20.44
C PRO A 31 6.49 -5.97 -20.04
N ARG A 32 7.44 -6.12 -19.10
CA ARG A 32 7.95 -7.44 -18.69
C ARG A 32 6.90 -8.26 -17.94
N ALA A 33 6.12 -7.61 -17.08
CA ALA A 33 4.93 -8.19 -16.48
C ALA A 33 3.68 -7.70 -17.23
N ALA A 34 2.90 -8.64 -17.78
CA ALA A 34 1.68 -8.34 -18.55
C ALA A 34 0.39 -8.60 -17.77
N MET A 35 0.47 -9.32 -16.64
CA MET A 35 -0.69 -9.71 -15.84
C MET A 35 -0.28 -10.00 -14.39
N ALA A 36 -1.18 -9.73 -13.45
CA ALA A 36 -1.10 -10.18 -12.07
C ALA A 36 -2.45 -10.80 -11.67
N LEU A 37 -2.39 -11.94 -10.97
CA LEU A 37 -3.56 -12.66 -10.46
C LEU A 37 -3.27 -13.06 -9.01
N ASN A 38 -4.20 -12.79 -8.09
CA ASN A 38 -4.08 -13.26 -6.72
C ASN A 38 -4.68 -14.67 -6.58
N TRP A 39 -3.99 -15.54 -5.85
CA TRP A 39 -4.54 -16.80 -5.41
C TRP A 39 -4.98 -16.70 -3.93
N CYS A 40 -6.24 -16.91 -3.57
CA CYS A 40 -7.42 -17.17 -4.42
C CYS A 40 -8.43 -16.03 -4.34
N PHE A 41 -9.44 -16.07 -5.20
CA PHE A 41 -10.53 -15.09 -5.17
C PHE A 41 -11.47 -15.35 -3.99
N ASN A 42 -12.05 -16.55 -3.90
CA ASN A 42 -13.07 -16.91 -2.92
C ASN A 42 -12.82 -18.23 -2.19
N GLU A 43 -13.68 -18.54 -1.21
CA GLU A 43 -13.73 -19.78 -0.44
C GLU A 43 -15.00 -20.60 -0.72
N PRO A 44 -14.91 -21.94 -0.84
CA PRO A 44 -16.07 -22.81 -1.03
C PRO A 44 -16.84 -23.16 0.27
N TRP A 45 -16.24 -22.96 1.46
CA TRP A 45 -16.83 -23.27 2.77
C TRP A 45 -16.20 -22.37 3.86
N PRO A 46 -16.78 -22.27 5.08
CA PRO A 46 -16.19 -21.49 6.17
C PRO A 46 -14.73 -21.87 6.43
N CYS A 47 -13.81 -20.93 6.26
CA CYS A 47 -12.37 -21.17 6.45
C CYS A 47 -11.79 -20.19 7.47
N ALA A 48 -11.03 -20.71 8.43
CA ALA A 48 -10.37 -19.87 9.43
C ALA A 48 -9.14 -19.12 8.87
N ALA A 49 -8.46 -19.70 7.88
CA ALA A 49 -7.24 -19.13 7.30
C ALA A 49 -7.10 -19.49 5.82
N ASN A 50 -7.16 -18.46 4.96
CA ASN A 50 -6.95 -18.56 3.52
C ASN A 50 -6.52 -17.18 2.96
N MET A 51 -5.90 -17.18 1.78
CA MET A 51 -5.56 -15.99 0.98
C MET A 51 -6.70 -15.48 0.11
N SER A 52 -7.91 -16.03 0.26
CA SER A 52 -9.13 -15.49 -0.33
C SER A 52 -9.29 -14.00 -0.05
N ILE A 53 -9.88 -13.28 -0.99
CA ILE A 53 -10.31 -11.88 -0.78
C ILE A 53 -11.83 -11.79 -0.61
N LEU A 54 -12.55 -12.88 -0.89
CA LEU A 54 -13.98 -13.06 -0.65
C LEU A 54 -14.19 -14.31 0.23
N SER A 55 -14.60 -14.11 1.47
CA SER A 55 -14.90 -15.22 2.38
C SER A 55 -16.25 -15.85 2.07
N TRP A 56 -16.41 -17.13 2.44
CA TRP A 56 -17.73 -17.76 2.43
C TRP A 56 -18.66 -17.03 3.41
N PRO A 57 -19.96 -16.83 3.08
CA PRO A 57 -20.65 -17.28 1.88
C PRO A 57 -20.52 -16.36 0.66
N ALA A 58 -20.16 -15.09 0.83
CA ALA A 58 -19.81 -14.13 -0.23
C ALA A 58 -19.41 -12.79 0.42
N GLU A 59 -18.62 -12.83 1.48
CA GLU A 59 -18.32 -11.66 2.30
C GLU A 59 -16.98 -11.06 1.89
N PRO A 60 -16.94 -9.81 1.39
CA PRO A 60 -15.69 -9.18 0.98
C PRO A 60 -14.80 -8.92 2.20
N LYS A 61 -13.57 -9.41 2.13
CA LYS A 61 -12.50 -9.05 3.07
C LYS A 61 -11.96 -7.67 2.74
N ALA A 62 -11.23 -7.06 3.67
CA ALA A 62 -10.56 -5.77 3.43
C ALA A 62 -9.67 -5.79 2.17
N ALA A 63 -9.05 -6.95 1.90
CA ALA A 63 -8.24 -7.18 0.71
C ALA A 63 -9.01 -7.04 -0.61
N TYR A 64 -10.31 -7.32 -0.66
CA TYR A 64 -11.12 -7.15 -1.87
C TYR A 64 -11.12 -5.70 -2.33
N ALA A 65 -11.45 -4.77 -1.43
CA ALA A 65 -11.47 -3.34 -1.72
C ALA A 65 -10.06 -2.80 -2.03
N ALA A 66 -9.04 -3.32 -1.34
CA ALA A 66 -7.65 -2.94 -1.59
C ALA A 66 -7.18 -3.35 -3.00
N VAL A 67 -7.49 -4.57 -3.43
CA VAL A 67 -7.21 -5.05 -4.80
C VAL A 67 -8.04 -4.30 -5.83
N GLN A 68 -9.34 -4.09 -5.58
CA GLN A 68 -10.16 -3.28 -6.48
C GLN A 68 -9.57 -1.88 -6.67
N GLY A 69 -9.07 -1.27 -5.60
CA GLY A 69 -8.41 0.03 -5.64
C GLY A 69 -7.11 0.03 -6.44
N SER A 70 -6.26 -1.00 -6.30
CA SER A 70 -5.02 -1.11 -7.07
C SER A 70 -5.23 -1.44 -8.55
N LEU A 71 -6.44 -1.85 -8.94
CA LEU A 71 -6.83 -2.15 -10.33
C LEU A 71 -7.47 -0.97 -11.06
N ARG A 72 -7.56 0.22 -10.45
CA ARG A 72 -8.06 1.42 -11.15
C ARG A 72 -7.21 1.71 -12.40
N PRO A 73 -7.81 2.12 -13.53
CA PRO A 73 -7.08 2.39 -14.77
C PRO A 73 -5.95 3.41 -14.57
N VAL A 74 -6.19 4.42 -13.74
CA VAL A 74 -5.23 5.46 -13.38
C VAL A 74 -5.19 5.63 -11.86
N LEU A 75 -4.00 5.68 -11.27
CA LEU A 75 -3.81 6.09 -9.87
C LEU A 75 -2.41 6.67 -9.59
N ALA A 76 -2.33 7.56 -8.61
CA ALA A 76 -1.08 7.86 -7.93
C ALA A 76 -0.74 6.71 -6.98
N SER A 77 0.53 6.32 -6.96
CA SER A 77 0.96 5.07 -6.37
C SER A 77 2.30 5.23 -5.66
N ALA A 78 2.44 4.65 -4.46
CA ALA A 78 3.67 4.64 -3.69
C ALA A 78 4.32 3.26 -3.76
N ARG A 79 5.56 3.20 -4.24
CA ARG A 79 6.38 1.99 -4.16
C ARG A 79 7.07 1.95 -2.81
N LEU A 80 6.80 0.90 -2.05
CA LEU A 80 7.26 0.73 -0.68
C LEU A 80 8.18 -0.48 -0.59
N ALA A 81 9.34 -0.30 0.05
CA ALA A 81 10.32 -1.39 0.19
C ALA A 81 9.87 -2.47 1.19
N LYS A 82 9.01 -2.11 2.15
CA LYS A 82 8.56 -2.99 3.24
C LYS A 82 7.32 -2.45 3.94
N PHE A 83 6.62 -3.34 4.64
CA PHE A 83 5.43 -3.02 5.43
C PHE A 83 5.73 -2.48 6.83
N ARG A 84 6.84 -2.92 7.44
CA ARG A 84 7.22 -2.61 8.82
C ARG A 84 8.39 -1.64 8.89
N TRP A 85 8.19 -0.53 9.59
CA TRP A 85 9.16 0.56 9.77
C TRP A 85 9.39 0.85 11.24
N ARG A 86 10.59 1.29 11.60
CA ARG A 86 10.92 1.68 12.98
C ARG A 86 10.73 3.18 13.19
N GLN A 87 10.36 3.57 14.40
CA GLN A 87 10.48 4.96 14.83
C GLN A 87 11.94 5.41 14.76
N GLY A 88 12.18 6.63 14.27
CA GLY A 88 13.50 7.16 13.96
C GLY A 88 14.09 6.67 12.63
N GLU A 89 13.48 5.68 11.96
CA GLU A 89 13.95 5.22 10.65
C GLU A 89 13.67 6.24 9.54
N LEU A 90 14.60 6.36 8.59
CA LEU A 90 14.36 7.11 7.36
C LEU A 90 13.37 6.34 6.48
N PHE A 91 12.11 6.75 6.50
CA PHE A 91 11.10 6.27 5.57
C PHE A 91 11.39 6.75 4.15
N ALA A 92 11.18 5.87 3.17
CA ALA A 92 11.27 6.22 1.77
C ALA A 92 10.15 5.55 0.94
N ALA A 93 9.56 6.31 0.01
CA ALA A 93 8.59 5.82 -0.96
C ALA A 93 8.81 6.47 -2.33
N GLU A 94 8.92 5.67 -3.38
CA GLU A 94 8.97 6.19 -4.75
C GLU A 94 7.54 6.47 -5.22
N LEU A 95 7.27 7.70 -5.67
CA LEU A 95 5.97 8.04 -6.23
C LEU A 95 5.91 7.63 -7.70
N TRP A 96 4.72 7.21 -8.12
CA TRP A 96 4.41 6.79 -9.47
C TRP A 96 3.02 7.29 -9.86
N LEU A 97 2.82 7.56 -11.14
CA LEU A 97 1.51 7.63 -11.74
C LEU A 97 1.35 6.40 -12.63
N LEU A 98 0.43 5.50 -12.26
CA LEU A 98 0.12 4.33 -13.06
C LEU A 98 -1.01 4.67 -14.04
N ASN A 99 -0.84 4.36 -15.32
CA ASN A 99 -1.85 4.53 -16.35
C ASN A 99 -1.87 3.32 -17.28
N ASP A 100 -2.88 2.46 -17.12
CA ASP A 100 -3.18 1.35 -18.03
C ASP A 100 -4.42 1.63 -18.89
N SER A 101 -4.92 2.86 -18.87
CA SER A 101 -6.04 3.25 -19.72
C SER A 101 -5.57 3.42 -21.19
N PRO A 102 -6.47 3.24 -22.16
CA PRO A 102 -6.16 3.50 -23.57
C PRO A 102 -6.06 5.01 -23.90
N ALA A 103 -6.25 5.88 -22.90
CA ALA A 103 -6.18 7.32 -23.05
C ALA A 103 -4.92 7.89 -22.38
N ALA A 104 -4.41 8.98 -22.95
CA ALA A 104 -3.42 9.80 -22.24
C ALA A 104 -4.08 10.50 -21.04
N VAL A 105 -3.30 10.71 -19.98
CA VAL A 105 -3.72 11.48 -18.81
C VAL A 105 -3.06 12.87 -18.87
N PRO A 106 -3.82 13.94 -18.60
CA PRO A 106 -3.27 15.29 -18.64
C PRO A 106 -2.23 15.52 -17.54
N GLY A 107 -1.49 16.61 -17.67
CA GLY A 107 -0.65 17.11 -16.58
C GLY A 107 -1.46 17.41 -15.32
N GLY A 108 -0.81 17.27 -14.17
CA GLY A 108 -1.46 17.35 -12.87
C GLY A 108 -0.44 17.35 -11.74
N ARG A 109 -0.94 17.22 -10.52
CA ARG A 109 -0.16 17.26 -9.30
C ARG A 109 -0.50 16.07 -8.42
N VAL A 110 0.52 15.45 -7.82
CA VAL A 110 0.39 14.45 -6.76
C VAL A 110 0.99 15.01 -5.48
N GLU A 111 0.23 14.99 -4.40
CA GLU A 111 0.65 15.45 -3.07
C GLU A 111 0.80 14.26 -2.13
N ALA A 112 1.96 14.13 -1.50
CA ALA A 112 2.24 13.10 -0.53
C ALA A 112 2.07 13.63 0.90
N TRP A 113 1.31 12.89 1.70
CA TRP A 113 0.95 13.22 3.07
C TRP A 113 1.32 12.07 4.01
N LEU A 114 1.80 12.41 5.20
CA LEU A 114 1.98 11.48 6.31
C LEU A 114 0.91 11.77 7.36
N ASP A 115 0.08 10.78 7.69
CA ASP A 115 -0.77 10.81 8.88
C ASP A 115 -0.20 9.88 9.94
N LEU A 116 0.09 10.44 11.12
CA LEU A 116 0.70 9.72 12.21
C LEU A 116 0.30 10.34 13.56
N ALA A 117 -0.26 9.52 14.45
CA ALA A 117 -0.67 9.93 15.80
C ALA A 117 -1.61 11.16 15.81
N GLY A 118 -2.52 11.25 14.83
CA GLY A 118 -3.46 12.37 14.68
C GLY A 118 -2.88 13.63 14.05
N ASP A 119 -1.56 13.66 13.79
CA ASP A 119 -0.90 14.74 13.06
C ASP A 119 -0.82 14.40 11.57
N ARG A 120 -1.16 15.38 10.72
CA ARG A 120 -1.13 15.26 9.26
C ARG A 120 -0.11 16.23 8.70
N ARG A 121 0.92 15.68 8.05
CA ARG A 121 2.07 16.44 7.53
C ARG A 121 2.15 16.32 6.02
N PHE A 122 2.28 17.45 5.34
CA PHE A 122 2.68 17.48 3.95
C PHE A 122 4.14 17.06 3.81
N LEU A 123 4.44 16.18 2.86
CA LEU A 123 5.80 15.69 2.62
C LEU A 123 6.40 16.30 1.36
N LEU A 124 5.69 16.19 0.23
CA LEU A 124 6.08 16.80 -1.04
C LEU A 124 4.91 16.87 -2.01
N ALA A 125 5.07 17.71 -3.03
CA ALA A 125 4.23 17.70 -4.22
C ALA A 125 5.07 17.41 -5.46
N TRP A 126 4.45 16.71 -6.39
CA TRP A 126 5.02 16.36 -7.68
C TRP A 126 4.09 16.83 -8.79
N ASP A 127 4.50 17.87 -9.49
CA ASP A 127 3.84 18.31 -10.71
C ASP A 127 4.39 17.48 -11.90
N HIS A 128 3.49 16.88 -12.68
CA HIS A 128 3.83 16.06 -13.85
C HIS A 128 3.19 16.60 -15.12
N ALA A 129 3.86 16.41 -16.26
CA ALA A 129 3.34 16.83 -17.57
C ALA A 129 2.17 15.97 -18.09
N GLY A 130 1.92 14.83 -17.45
CA GLY A 130 0.94 13.82 -17.87
C GLY A 130 1.63 12.53 -18.27
N ALA A 131 0.85 11.53 -18.66
CA ALA A 131 1.38 10.27 -19.18
C ALA A 131 0.63 9.87 -20.44
N ALA A 132 1.37 9.33 -21.41
CA ALA A 132 0.77 8.77 -22.61
C ALA A 132 -0.18 7.61 -22.26
N ALA A 133 -1.02 7.23 -23.24
CA ALA A 133 -1.85 6.05 -23.11
C ALA A 133 -1.01 4.84 -22.70
N ASN A 134 -1.55 4.05 -21.78
CA ASN A 134 -0.98 2.76 -21.37
C ASN A 134 0.47 2.85 -20.83
N THR A 135 0.88 4.00 -20.31
CA THR A 135 2.26 4.30 -19.87
C THR A 135 2.30 4.76 -18.42
N ASN A 136 3.13 4.10 -17.60
CA ASN A 136 3.38 4.52 -16.22
C ASN A 136 4.49 5.59 -16.18
N LEU A 137 4.36 6.55 -15.27
CA LEU A 137 5.32 7.64 -15.09
C LEU A 137 6.01 7.50 -13.72
N PRO A 138 7.34 7.31 -13.68
CA PRO A 138 8.10 7.39 -12.43
C PRO A 138 8.14 8.85 -11.94
N GLY A 139 7.95 9.03 -10.64
CA GLY A 139 8.00 10.31 -9.96
C GLY A 139 9.18 10.41 -8.98
N PRO A 140 9.18 11.44 -8.12
CA PRO A 140 10.20 11.64 -7.11
C PRO A 140 10.09 10.62 -5.98
N VAL A 141 11.08 10.63 -5.09
CA VAL A 141 11.10 9.78 -3.89
C VAL A 141 10.88 10.63 -2.65
N VAL A 142 9.80 10.34 -1.92
CA VAL A 142 9.55 10.88 -0.59
C VAL A 142 10.59 10.33 0.38
N ARG A 143 11.18 11.20 1.22
CA ARG A 143 12.01 10.79 2.36
C ARG A 143 11.66 11.59 3.59
N VAL A 144 11.42 10.91 4.71
CA VAL A 144 11.13 11.55 6.00
C VAL A 144 11.60 10.66 7.14
N ALA A 145 12.21 11.25 8.17
CA ALA A 145 12.49 10.52 9.40
C ALA A 145 11.18 10.31 10.15
N LEU A 146 10.82 9.06 10.45
CA LEU A 146 9.59 8.78 11.19
C LEU A 146 9.74 9.24 12.64
N PRO A 147 8.84 10.10 13.15
CA PRO A 147 8.95 10.61 14.51
C PRO A 147 8.73 9.48 15.54
N CYS A 148 9.37 9.62 16.70
CA CYS A 148 9.12 8.75 17.83
C CYS A 148 7.83 9.17 18.55
N VAL A 149 6.78 8.36 18.45
CA VAL A 149 5.43 8.68 18.96
C VAL A 149 4.76 7.42 19.50
N GLY A 150 3.76 7.60 20.37
CA GLY A 150 2.94 6.51 20.91
C GLY A 150 1.91 5.96 19.91
N ALA A 151 2.34 5.61 18.69
CA ALA A 151 1.50 5.02 17.65
C ALA A 151 2.14 3.74 17.09
N ASP A 152 1.29 2.85 16.62
CA ASP A 152 1.67 1.54 16.11
C ASP A 152 1.51 1.42 14.58
N HIS A 153 0.89 2.41 13.95
CA HIS A 153 0.74 2.52 12.50
C HIS A 153 0.90 3.97 12.03
N PHE A 154 1.18 4.13 10.75
CA PHE A 154 1.11 5.40 10.05
C PHE A 154 0.47 5.21 8.67
N ARG A 155 -0.01 6.29 8.09
CA ARG A 155 -0.60 6.31 6.74
C ARG A 155 0.20 7.22 5.83
N ILE A 156 0.47 6.73 4.62
CA ILE A 156 0.93 7.56 3.50
C ILE A 156 -0.25 7.79 2.58
N GLY A 157 -0.68 9.04 2.44
CA GLY A 157 -1.70 9.46 1.50
C GLY A 157 -1.07 10.07 0.25
N LEU A 158 -1.53 9.66 -0.93
CA LEU A 158 -1.25 10.32 -2.20
C LEU A 158 -2.55 10.93 -2.71
N GLU A 159 -2.57 12.25 -2.84
CA GLU A 159 -3.75 13.01 -3.25
C GLU A 159 -3.46 13.74 -4.55
N CYS A 160 -4.39 13.63 -5.51
CA CYS A 160 -4.34 14.30 -6.80
C CYS A 160 -5.42 15.39 -6.83
N PRO A 161 -5.08 16.66 -6.56
CA PRO A 161 -6.04 17.76 -6.61
C PRO A 161 -6.80 17.79 -7.96
N GLY A 162 -8.12 17.86 -7.91
CA GLY A 162 -8.99 17.80 -9.09
C GLY A 162 -9.22 16.40 -9.68
N GLN A 163 -8.54 15.37 -9.18
CA GLN A 163 -8.69 13.97 -9.62
C GLN A 163 -8.76 13.00 -8.42
N PRO A 164 -9.75 13.12 -7.51
CA PRO A 164 -9.81 12.32 -6.30
C PRO A 164 -9.88 10.80 -6.55
N GLY A 165 -10.37 10.38 -7.72
CA GLY A 165 -10.38 8.97 -8.13
C GLY A 165 -9.00 8.36 -8.35
N TRP A 166 -7.95 9.18 -8.45
CA TRP A 166 -6.55 8.72 -8.58
C TRP A 166 -5.85 8.58 -7.22
N ASN A 167 -6.47 9.05 -6.14
CA ASN A 167 -5.87 9.06 -4.81
C ASN A 167 -5.63 7.64 -4.32
N SER A 168 -4.56 7.47 -3.56
CA SER A 168 -4.22 6.21 -2.90
C SER A 168 -3.77 6.45 -1.47
N ALA A 169 -3.91 5.43 -0.63
CA ALA A 169 -3.42 5.48 0.73
C ALA A 169 -2.84 4.13 1.13
N TYR A 170 -1.82 4.15 1.97
CA TYR A 170 -1.09 2.97 2.43
C TYR A 170 -0.97 3.03 3.95
N TYR A 171 -1.46 1.99 4.62
CA TYR A 171 -1.35 1.84 6.07
C TYR A 171 -0.18 0.91 6.38
N LEU A 172 0.74 1.36 7.23
CA LEU A 172 2.02 0.67 7.46
C LEU A 172 2.29 0.52 8.95
N ARG A 173 3.00 -0.55 9.31
CA ARG A 173 3.31 -0.84 10.72
C ARG A 173 4.48 0.01 11.19
N LEU A 174 4.27 0.77 12.26
CA LEU A 174 5.30 1.52 12.98
C LEU A 174 5.67 0.81 14.28
N VAL A 175 6.89 0.31 14.38
CA VAL A 175 7.38 -0.31 15.63
C VAL A 175 8.30 0.64 16.40
N PRO A 176 8.49 0.43 17.71
CA PRO A 176 9.42 1.23 18.50
C PRO A 176 10.83 1.32 17.89
N PRO A 177 11.65 2.29 18.33
CA PRO A 177 13.05 2.36 17.95
C PRO A 177 13.77 1.04 18.20
N ALA A 178 14.89 0.81 17.51
CA ALA A 178 15.68 -0.37 17.79
C ALA A 178 16.28 -0.29 19.19
N ASP A 179 15.75 -1.04 20.16
CA ASP A 179 16.49 -1.40 21.37
C ASP A 179 17.34 -2.66 21.11
N THR A 180 18.56 -2.66 21.64
CA THR A 180 19.46 -3.82 21.68
C THR A 180 18.75 -5.00 22.34
N ALA A 181 18.65 -6.13 21.64
CA ALA A 181 17.99 -7.37 22.05
C ALA A 181 16.46 -7.43 21.85
N SER A 182 16.04 -7.63 20.59
CA SER A 182 14.84 -8.44 20.34
C SER A 182 15.30 -9.86 20.02
N PRO A 183 14.79 -10.90 20.70
CA PRO A 183 15.09 -12.28 20.34
C PRO A 183 14.67 -12.52 18.89
N ALA A 184 15.52 -13.24 18.15
CA ALA A 184 15.25 -13.61 16.77
C ALA A 184 13.90 -14.33 16.70
N THR A 185 13.11 -14.02 15.66
CA THR A 185 11.95 -14.83 15.31
C THR A 185 12.44 -16.26 15.12
N PRO A 186 11.96 -17.25 15.92
CA PRO A 186 12.36 -18.63 15.70
C PRO A 186 11.99 -19.02 14.27
N PRO A 187 12.85 -19.73 13.54
CA PRO A 187 12.53 -20.18 12.20
C PRO A 187 11.23 -20.99 12.25
N LEU A 188 10.32 -20.71 11.32
CA LEU A 188 9.22 -21.62 11.05
C LEU A 188 9.85 -22.87 10.43
N ASN A 189 9.98 -23.94 11.21
CA ASN A 189 10.27 -25.25 10.65
C ASN A 189 9.00 -25.69 9.93
N LEU A 190 8.97 -25.48 8.61
CA LEU A 190 8.01 -26.10 7.70
C LEU A 190 8.53 -27.49 7.28
#